data_AF-R5BN33-F1
#
_entry.id   AF-R5BN33-F1
#
_cell.length_a   1.000
_cell.length_b   1.000
_cell.length_c   1.000
_cell.angle_alpha   90.00
_cell.angle_beta   90.00
_cell.angle_gamma   90.00
#
_symmetry.space_group_name_H-M   'P 1'
#
loop_
_entity.id
_entity.type
_entity.pdbx_description
1 polymer ?
#
loop_
_entity_poly.entity_id
_entity_poly.type
_entity_poly.pdbx_seq_one_letter_code
_entity_poly.pdbx_strand_id
1 'polypeptide(L)'
;MKFIDFYDLEWHDAAILKIVVDRSYPESHNQIRLDVQWPDSDNTFSSIYFVDFIDFKVDLCGGIICDETIMCASIEEITRKTTDSRFKYEYDEIIRSTGEKITHHSNEKIYKYEIETATTNGLIAIVAKGFYLTEKYSEYRGA
;
A
#
# COMPACT_ATOMS: atom_id res chain seq x y z
N MET A 1 -9.57 13.64 7.81
CA MET A 1 -9.38 12.43 6.99
C MET A 1 -10.13 12.67 5.68
N LYS A 2 -9.41 12.87 4.58
CA LYS A 2 -10.05 13.02 3.26
C LYS A 2 -10.22 11.63 2.66
N PHE A 3 -11.42 11.33 2.18
CA PHE A 3 -11.65 10.18 1.30
C PHE A 3 -11.18 10.59 -0.08
N ILE A 4 -10.08 9.99 -0.53
CA ILE A 4 -9.47 10.18 -1.84
C ILE A 4 -9.55 8.85 -2.58
N ASP A 5 -9.83 8.87 -3.88
CA ASP A 5 -9.71 7.66 -4.67
C ASP A 5 -8.22 7.30 -4.79
N PHE A 6 -7.91 6.00 -4.79
CA PHE A 6 -6.53 5.55 -4.96
C PHE A 6 -5.96 6.04 -6.29
N TYR A 7 -6.77 6.07 -7.34
CA TYR A 7 -6.35 6.49 -8.67
C TYR A 7 -6.30 8.02 -8.85
N ASP A 8 -6.77 8.81 -7.87
CA ASP A 8 -6.63 10.28 -7.89
C ASP A 8 -5.22 10.73 -7.47
N LEU A 9 -4.37 9.83 -6.99
CA LEU A 9 -2.99 10.12 -6.59
C LEU A 9 -2.05 10.09 -7.80
N GLU A 10 -1.08 11.00 -7.81
CA GLU A 10 -0.06 11.13 -8.87
C GLU A 10 1.06 10.09 -8.68
N TRP A 11 0.72 8.81 -8.86
CA TRP A 11 1.63 7.71 -8.59
C TRP A 11 2.88 7.71 -9.48
N HIS A 12 2.73 7.98 -10.77
CA HIS A 12 3.85 7.94 -11.71
C HIS A 12 4.91 8.99 -11.31
N ASP A 13 6.17 8.58 -11.25
CA ASP A 13 7.33 9.37 -10.82
C ASP A 13 7.35 9.81 -9.34
N ALA A 14 6.35 9.44 -8.53
CA ALA A 14 6.39 9.70 -7.09
C ALA A 14 7.53 8.91 -6.43
N ALA A 15 8.27 9.55 -5.53
CA ALA A 15 9.41 8.93 -4.84
C ALA A 15 8.99 8.33 -3.50
N ILE A 16 9.33 7.06 -3.28
CA ILE A 16 9.18 6.36 -2.01
C ILE A 16 10.36 6.76 -1.12
N LEU A 17 10.07 7.49 -0.06
CA LEU A 17 11.09 7.96 0.89
C LEU A 17 11.28 6.97 2.04
N LYS A 18 10.19 6.33 2.46
CA LYS A 18 10.21 5.44 3.61
C LYS A 18 9.03 4.49 3.59
N ILE A 19 9.29 3.24 3.99
CA ILE A 19 8.26 2.27 4.33
C ILE A 19 8.41 1.93 5.81
N VAL A 20 7.31 2.02 6.57
CA VAL A 20 7.26 1.63 7.98
C VAL A 20 6.18 0.59 8.16
N VAL A 21 6.56 -0.55 8.71
CA VAL A 21 5.61 -1.57 9.17
C VAL A 21 5.41 -1.38 10.66
N ASP A 22 4.22 -0.92 11.05
CA ASP A 22 3.82 -0.76 12.45
C ASP A 22 2.88 -1.90 12.85
N ARG A 23 3.40 -2.77 13.71
CA ARG A 23 2.67 -3.85 14.40
C ARG A 23 2.77 -3.71 15.91
N SER A 24 2.91 -2.49 16.42
CA SER A 24 3.06 -2.24 17.86
C SER A 24 1.82 -2.69 18.65
N TYR A 25 0.63 -2.68 18.04
CA TYR A 25 -0.60 -3.25 18.60
C TYR A 25 -1.31 -4.15 17.59
N PRO A 26 -0.88 -5.42 17.43
CA PRO A 26 -1.36 -6.30 16.36
C PRO A 26 -2.88 -6.55 16.37
N GLU A 27 -3.51 -6.45 17.54
CA GLU A 27 -4.94 -6.71 17.74
C GLU A 27 -5.84 -5.51 17.34
N SER A 28 -5.28 -4.30 17.20
CA SER A 28 -6.07 -3.08 17.00
C SER A 28 -5.40 -2.00 16.13
N HIS A 29 -4.17 -2.23 15.69
CA HIS A 29 -3.34 -1.26 14.99
C HIS A 29 -2.22 -1.99 14.21
N ASN A 30 -2.60 -2.60 13.09
CA ASN A 30 -1.66 -3.06 12.09
C ASN A 30 -1.70 -2.09 10.92
N GLN A 31 -0.57 -1.44 10.64
CA GLN A 31 -0.52 -0.50 9.52
C GLN A 31 0.83 -0.46 8.82
N ILE A 32 0.76 -0.18 7.54
CA ILE A 32 1.92 0.13 6.71
C ILE A 32 1.84 1.60 6.38
N ARG A 33 2.90 2.33 6.70
CA ARG A 33 3.06 3.72 6.30
C ARG A 33 4.05 3.82 5.15
N LEU A 34 3.62 4.43 4.06
CA LEU A 34 4.45 4.80 2.92
C LEU A 34 4.60 6.33 2.92
N ASP A 35 5.81 6.82 3.18
CA ASP A 35 6.11 8.24 3.05
C ASP A 35 6.54 8.52 1.60
N VAL A 36 5.82 9.42 0.94
CA VAL A 36 5.94 9.69 -0.50
C VAL A 36 6.20 11.18 -0.74
N GLN A 37 7.12 11.46 -1.66
CA GLN A 37 7.25 12.77 -2.31
C GLN A 37 6.53 12.71 -3.66
N TRP A 38 5.61 13.64 -3.89
CA TRP A 38 4.85 13.71 -5.13
C TRP A 38 5.60 14.48 -6.22
N PRO A 39 5.37 14.16 -7.51
CA PRO A 39 6.04 14.81 -8.64
C PRO A 39 5.47 16.21 -8.97
N ASP A 40 4.73 16.83 -8.04
CA ASP A 40 4.14 18.15 -8.22
C ASP A 40 5.19 19.27 -8.14
N SER A 41 4.83 20.46 -8.65
CA SER A 41 5.75 21.61 -8.69
C SER A 41 6.25 22.06 -7.32
N ASP A 42 5.46 21.79 -6.29
CA ASP A 42 5.72 22.20 -4.91
C ASP A 42 6.49 21.13 -4.12
N ASN A 43 6.85 20.01 -4.77
CA ASN A 43 7.51 18.85 -4.16
C ASN A 43 6.83 18.44 -2.85
N THR A 44 5.51 18.30 -2.88
CA THR A 44 4.77 18.02 -1.65
C THR A 44 5.05 16.61 -1.12
N PHE A 45 4.93 16.48 0.20
CA PHE A 45 5.13 15.25 0.94
C PHE A 45 3.82 14.81 1.59
N SER A 46 3.62 13.50 1.65
CA SER A 46 2.54 12.92 2.45
C SER A 46 2.87 11.52 2.92
N SER A 47 2.19 11.08 3.97
CA SER A 47 2.19 9.69 4.40
C SER A 47 0.89 9.02 3.99
N ILE A 48 1.00 7.88 3.31
CA ILE A 48 -0.09 6.98 3.01
C ILE A 48 -0.09 5.87 4.06
N TYR A 49 -1.24 5.61 4.66
CA TYR A 49 -1.43 4.59 5.67
C TYR A 49 -2.37 3.53 5.14
N PHE A 50 -1.89 2.29 5.06
CA PHE A 50 -2.69 1.11 4.78
C PHE A 50 -3.07 0.48 6.12
N VAL A 51 -4.37 0.42 6.41
CA VAL A 51 -4.91 0.07 7.73
C VAL A 51 -5.41 -1.37 7.76
N ASP A 52 -5.24 -1.99 8.93
CA ASP A 52 -5.55 -3.39 9.16
C ASP A 52 -4.92 -4.27 8.07
N PHE A 53 -3.62 -4.04 7.83
CA PHE A 53 -2.90 -4.81 6.83
C PHE A 53 -2.79 -6.27 7.27
N ILE A 54 -2.97 -7.14 6.28
CA ILE A 54 -3.03 -8.58 6.41
C ILE A 54 -1.74 -9.21 5.91
N ASP A 55 -1.28 -8.75 4.74
CA ASP A 55 -0.05 -9.23 4.12
C ASP A 55 0.76 -8.08 3.54
N PHE A 56 2.07 -8.25 3.52
CA PHE A 56 3.02 -7.29 2.99
C PHE A 56 4.22 -7.98 2.38
N LYS A 57 4.44 -7.72 1.08
CA LYS A 57 5.56 -8.27 0.33
C LYS A 57 6.28 -7.18 -0.45
N VAL A 58 7.60 -7.23 -0.41
CA VAL A 58 8.49 -6.34 -1.14
C VAL A 58 9.48 -7.19 -1.93
N ASP A 59 9.45 -7.06 -3.25
CA ASP A 59 10.36 -7.73 -4.17
C ASP A 59 11.07 -6.66 -5.02
N LEU A 60 12.34 -6.40 -4.74
CA LEU A 60 13.13 -5.35 -5.42
C LEU A 60 14.30 -6.01 -6.17
N CYS A 61 14.36 -5.88 -7.50
CA CYS A 61 15.42 -6.52 -8.28
C CYS A 61 16.78 -5.88 -7.95
N GLY A 62 17.62 -6.59 -7.20
CA GLY A 62 18.96 -6.14 -6.82
C GLY A 62 19.04 -5.32 -5.52
N GLY A 63 17.93 -5.18 -4.79
CA GLY A 63 17.88 -4.44 -3.52
C GLY A 63 17.66 -2.93 -3.70
N ILE A 64 17.98 -2.13 -2.68
CA ILE A 64 17.81 -0.66 -2.70
C ILE A 64 19.11 -0.03 -3.21
N ILE A 65 19.11 0.45 -4.45
CA ILE A 65 20.33 0.95 -5.13
C ILE A 65 20.33 2.49 -5.19
N CYS A 66 19.17 3.11 -5.24
CA CYS A 66 18.97 4.55 -5.08
C CYS A 66 17.54 4.84 -4.60
N ASP A 67 17.11 6.10 -4.63
CA ASP A 67 15.72 6.46 -4.37
C ASP A 67 14.79 5.68 -5.33
N GLU A 68 13.76 5.07 -4.77
CA GLU A 68 12.79 4.29 -5.54
C GLU A 68 11.65 5.20 -5.98
N THR A 69 11.48 5.36 -7.29
CA THR A 69 10.31 6.01 -7.86
C THR A 69 9.26 5.00 -8.27
N ILE A 70 8.01 5.44 -8.33
CA ILE A 70 6.86 4.60 -8.68
C ILE A 70 6.61 4.69 -10.19
N MET A 71 6.59 3.53 -10.85
CA MET A 71 6.21 3.40 -12.26
C MET A 71 4.69 3.48 -12.41
N CYS A 72 3.98 2.69 -11.62
CA CYS A 72 2.52 2.68 -11.57
C CYS A 72 2.05 2.09 -10.24
N ALA A 73 0.78 2.33 -9.92
CA ALA A 73 0.13 1.69 -8.79
C ALA A 73 -1.28 1.26 -9.17
N SER A 74 -1.73 0.15 -8.61
CA SER A 74 -3.06 -0.39 -8.83
C SER A 74 -3.71 -0.83 -7.51
N ILE A 75 -5.03 -0.85 -7.52
CA ILE A 75 -5.85 -1.39 -6.43
C ILE A 75 -6.88 -2.36 -7.00
N GLU A 76 -7.01 -3.52 -6.36
CA GLU A 76 -8.03 -4.52 -6.65
C GLU A 76 -8.78 -4.90 -5.37
N GLU A 77 -10.13 -4.93 -5.42
CA GLU A 77 -10.93 -5.52 -4.36
C GLU A 77 -10.83 -7.06 -4.44
N ILE A 78 -10.28 -7.69 -3.40
CA ILE A 78 -10.18 -9.13 -3.31
C ILE A 78 -11.56 -9.69 -2.98
N THR A 79 -12.20 -10.29 -3.97
CA THR A 79 -13.44 -11.02 -3.79
C THR A 79 -13.23 -12.50 -4.10
N ARG A 80 -14.12 -13.35 -3.58
CA ARG A 80 -14.14 -14.79 -3.90
C ARG A 80 -14.39 -15.09 -5.39
N LYS A 81 -14.81 -14.09 -6.19
CA LYS A 81 -15.10 -14.22 -7.63
C LYS A 81 -14.00 -13.64 -8.52
N THR A 82 -13.32 -12.58 -8.09
CA THR A 82 -12.17 -11.97 -8.79
C THR A 82 -10.89 -12.76 -8.58
N THR A 83 -10.86 -13.61 -7.56
CA THR A 83 -9.85 -14.67 -7.42
C THR A 83 -9.99 -15.67 -8.57
N ASP A 84 -9.27 -15.41 -9.68
CA ASP A 84 -8.87 -16.44 -10.64
C ASP A 84 -8.34 -17.65 -9.84
N SER A 85 -8.48 -18.87 -10.36
CA SER A 85 -8.14 -20.12 -9.66
C SER A 85 -6.73 -20.14 -9.01
N ARG A 86 -5.83 -19.27 -9.47
CA ARG A 86 -4.49 -18.98 -8.92
C ARG A 86 -4.51 -18.18 -7.61
N PHE A 87 -5.44 -17.25 -7.45
CA PHE A 87 -5.55 -16.35 -6.29
C PHE A 87 -6.49 -16.85 -5.20
N LYS A 88 -7.28 -17.91 -5.47
CA LYS A 88 -8.02 -18.62 -4.40
C LYS A 88 -7.07 -19.11 -3.30
N TYR A 89 -5.87 -19.55 -3.69
CA TYR A 89 -4.81 -19.90 -2.75
C TYR A 89 -4.29 -18.70 -1.99
N GLU A 90 -4.10 -17.54 -2.64
CA GLU A 90 -3.63 -16.33 -1.98
C GLU A 90 -4.67 -15.84 -0.95
N TYR A 91 -5.96 -15.81 -1.30
CA TYR A 91 -7.04 -15.57 -0.34
C TYR A 91 -7.02 -16.58 0.80
N ASP A 92 -7.06 -17.89 0.51
CA ASP A 92 -7.07 -18.93 1.54
C ASP A 92 -5.79 -18.93 2.41
N GLU A 93 -4.64 -18.54 1.87
CA GLU A 93 -3.35 -18.41 2.59
C GLU A 93 -3.34 -17.17 3.47
N ILE A 94 -3.84 -16.04 2.98
CA ILE A 94 -4.12 -14.81 3.74
C ILE A 94 -5.06 -15.11 4.91
N ILE A 95 -6.16 -15.84 4.69
CA ILE A 95 -7.07 -16.28 5.76
C ILE A 95 -6.34 -17.19 6.76
N ARG A 96 -5.49 -18.09 6.28
CA ARG A 96 -4.75 -19.04 7.14
C ARG A 96 -3.64 -18.36 7.94
N SER A 97 -2.97 -17.35 7.39
CA SER A 97 -1.86 -16.65 8.03
C SER A 97 -2.35 -15.65 9.08
N THR A 98 -3.52 -15.04 8.87
CA THR A 98 -4.14 -14.12 9.83
C THR A 98 -4.77 -14.82 11.02
N GLY A 99 -5.13 -16.11 10.90
CA GLY A 99 -5.87 -16.84 11.93
C GLY A 99 -7.31 -16.34 12.12
N GLU A 100 -7.70 -15.25 11.45
CA GLU A 100 -9.05 -14.75 11.41
C GLU A 100 -9.90 -15.67 10.54
N LYS A 101 -10.89 -16.31 11.16
CA LYS A 101 -12.03 -16.85 10.40
C LYS A 101 -12.76 -15.65 9.82
N ILE A 102 -12.40 -15.21 8.61
CA ILE A 102 -13.26 -14.31 7.84
C ILE A 102 -14.53 -15.10 7.56
N THR A 103 -15.50 -14.94 8.46
CA THR A 103 -16.77 -15.64 8.38
C THR A 103 -17.46 -15.18 7.10
N HIS A 104 -18.19 -16.07 6.44
CA HIS A 104 -18.95 -15.78 5.21
C HIS A 104 -19.94 -14.59 5.29
N HIS A 105 -20.04 -13.92 6.43
CA HIS A 105 -20.98 -12.86 6.77
C HIS A 105 -20.32 -11.51 7.06
N SER A 106 -18.98 -11.40 7.03
CA SER A 106 -18.35 -10.08 7.10
C SER A 106 -18.45 -9.39 5.74
N ASN A 107 -19.20 -8.29 5.65
CA ASN A 107 -19.17 -7.37 4.51
C ASN A 107 -17.86 -6.56 4.45
N GLU A 108 -16.81 -7.03 5.11
CA GLU A 108 -15.52 -6.35 5.16
C GLU A 108 -14.81 -6.52 3.82
N LYS A 109 -14.46 -5.38 3.24
CA LYS A 109 -13.74 -5.33 1.99
C LYS A 109 -12.25 -5.46 2.26
N ILE A 110 -11.59 -6.23 1.42
CA ILE A 110 -10.14 -6.41 1.45
C ILE A 110 -9.63 -5.98 0.09
N TYR A 111 -8.54 -5.23 0.09
CA TYR A 111 -7.94 -4.70 -1.11
C TYR A 111 -6.50 -5.17 -1.22
N LYS A 112 -6.09 -5.47 -2.46
CA LYS A 112 -4.70 -5.64 -2.84
C LYS A 112 -4.24 -4.33 -3.48
N TYR A 113 -3.19 -3.75 -2.92
CA TYR A 113 -2.52 -2.58 -3.46
C TYR A 113 -1.17 -3.03 -4.01
N GLU A 114 -0.92 -2.76 -5.28
CA GLU A 114 0.33 -3.08 -5.95
C GLU A 114 1.00 -1.79 -6.40
N ILE A 115 2.27 -1.62 -6.06
CA ILE A 115 3.10 -0.49 -6.44
C ILE A 115 4.32 -1.05 -7.17
N GLU A 116 4.41 -0.76 -8.46
CA GLU A 116 5.56 -1.12 -9.28
C GLU A 116 6.61 -0.01 -9.21
N THR A 117 7.85 -0.34 -8.91
CA THR A 117 8.93 0.64 -8.83
C THR A 117 9.64 0.78 -10.19
N ALA A 118 9.99 1.99 -10.58
CA ALA A 118 10.66 2.25 -11.85
C ALA A 118 12.16 1.93 -11.80
N THR A 119 12.83 2.22 -10.68
CA THR A 119 14.28 2.03 -10.55
C THR A 119 14.66 0.55 -10.52
N THR A 120 14.05 -0.20 -9.62
CA THR A 120 14.36 -1.62 -9.42
C THR A 120 13.45 -2.55 -10.22
N ASN A 121 12.49 -2.01 -10.98
CA ASN A 121 11.45 -2.82 -11.64
C ASN A 121 10.83 -3.83 -10.67
N GLY A 122 10.65 -3.38 -9.42
CA GLY A 122 10.23 -4.17 -8.28
C GLY A 122 8.73 -4.06 -8.04
N LEU A 123 8.22 -4.89 -7.14
CA LEU A 123 6.82 -4.92 -6.75
C LEU A 123 6.70 -4.84 -5.22
N ILE A 124 5.96 -3.84 -4.76
CA ILE A 124 5.50 -3.73 -3.39
C ILE A 124 4.01 -4.08 -3.39
N ALA A 125 3.66 -5.16 -2.72
CA ALA A 125 2.28 -5.63 -2.59
C ALA A 125 1.82 -5.53 -1.13
N ILE A 126 0.66 -4.90 -0.93
CA ILE A 126 0.04 -4.72 0.38
C ILE A 126 -1.40 -5.24 0.31
N VAL A 127 -1.78 -6.11 1.24
CA VAL A 127 -3.18 -6.52 1.42
C VAL A 127 -3.71 -5.86 2.68
N ALA A 128 -4.77 -5.06 2.58
CA ALA A 128 -5.32 -4.30 3.70
C ALA A 128 -6.83 -4.03 3.56
N LYS A 129 -7.49 -3.63 4.65
CA LYS A 129 -8.92 -3.30 4.63
C LYS A 129 -9.22 -1.91 4.06
N GLY A 130 -8.21 -1.06 4.00
CA GLY A 130 -8.33 0.27 3.39
C GLY A 130 -7.03 1.07 3.45
N PHE A 131 -7.09 2.30 2.96
CA PHE A 131 -6.00 3.25 3.09
C PHE A 131 -6.52 4.67 3.36
N TYR A 132 -5.64 5.53 3.88
CA TYR A 132 -5.86 6.97 3.95
C TYR A 132 -4.54 7.74 3.80
N LEU A 133 -4.63 9.03 3.47
CA LEU A 133 -3.49 9.91 3.27
C LEU A 133 -3.55 11.06 4.30
N THR A 134 -2.39 11.47 4.83
CA THR A 134 -2.28 12.74 5.55
C THR A 134 -2.36 13.93 4.59
N GLU A 135 -2.54 15.14 5.11
CA GLU A 135 -2.48 16.31 4.23
C GLU A 135 -1.10 16.40 3.55
N LYS A 136 -1.11 16.73 2.25
CA LYS A 136 0.11 17.09 1.52
C LYS A 136 0.67 18.37 2.13
N TYR A 137 1.95 18.38 2.47
CA TYR A 137 2.65 19.58 2.91
C TYR A 137 3.92 19.77 2.08
N SER A 138 4.22 21.02 1.73
CA SER A 138 5.53 21.37 1.17
C SER A 138 6.51 21.59 2.32
N GLU A 139 7.74 21.10 2.20
CA GLU A 139 8.83 21.71 2.97
C GLU A 139 9.01 23.13 2.42
N TYR A 140 8.37 24.12 3.04
CA TYR A 140 8.81 25.50 2.89
C TYR A 140 10.23 25.59 3.47
N ARG A 141 11.24 25.33 2.63
CA ARG A 141 12.62 25.72 2.92
C ARG A 141 12.74 27.22 2.71
N GLY A 142 12.20 27.97 3.68
CA GLY A 142 12.59 29.35 3.85
C GLY A 142 14.06 29.38 4.27
N ALA A 143 14.91 29.83 3.36
CA ALA A 143 16.22 30.41 3.65
C ALA A 143 16.30 31.75 2.91
#